data_AF-A0A2R6N6Z1-F1
#
_entry.id   AF-A0A2R6N6Z1-F1
#
_cell.length_a   1.000
_cell.length_b   1.000
_cell.length_c   1.000
_cell.angle_alpha   90.00
_cell.angle_beta   90.00
_cell.angle_gamma   90.00
#
_symmetry.space_group_name_H-M   'P 1'
#
loop_
_entity.id
_entity.type
_entity.pdbx_description
1 polymer ?
#
loop_
_entity_poly.entity_id
_entity_poly.type
_entity_poly.pdbx_seq_one_letter_code
_entity_poly.pdbx_strand_id
1 'polypeptide(L)'
;MFSTDDGVLSRAGAVDFALGGGVAPGVFVVVTTDDATIHDDMSYLKLGTGPNYALHRNYHIPTMEPLLGAARSELYGDAALVPEEPVVDTVTVAKRDLAAGEAIDGIGGSTVYGLAENADTAVRENLVPVGLVEGATLTSDVDEGEPITYDDVELQRGELFHLRQLQESHFQA
;
A
#
# COMPACT_ATOMS: atom_id res chain seq x y z
N MET A 1 -21.84 13.09 5.27
CA MET A 1 -21.10 11.97 5.89
C MET A 1 -20.78 10.97 4.80
N PHE A 2 -19.60 10.34 4.81
CA PHE A 2 -19.22 9.36 3.79
C PHE A 2 -20.21 8.21 3.82
N SER A 3 -20.88 7.96 2.70
CA SER A 3 -21.80 6.84 2.60
C SER A 3 -21.07 5.60 2.10
N THR A 4 -21.16 4.52 2.85
CA THR A 4 -20.81 3.17 2.39
C THR A 4 -22.00 2.45 1.79
N ASP A 5 -23.19 3.04 1.85
CA ASP A 5 -24.41 2.45 1.31
C ASP A 5 -24.27 2.27 -0.19
N ASP A 6 -24.66 1.08 -0.68
CA ASP A 6 -24.50 0.63 -2.07
C ASP A 6 -23.03 0.53 -2.56
N GLY A 7 -22.04 0.68 -1.68
CA GLY A 7 -20.62 0.52 -1.95
C GLY A 7 -20.02 -0.81 -1.47
N VAL A 8 -18.72 -1.01 -1.72
CA VAL A 8 -17.97 -2.21 -1.28
C VAL A 8 -17.11 -1.97 -0.03
N LEU A 9 -16.94 -0.71 0.38
CA LEU A 9 -16.11 -0.35 1.52
C LEU A 9 -16.91 -0.49 2.82
N SER A 10 -16.28 -1.05 3.86
CA SER A 10 -16.87 -1.14 5.20
C SER A 10 -16.71 0.14 6.02
N ARG A 11 -15.83 1.06 5.61
CA ARG A 11 -15.54 2.33 6.30
C ARG A 11 -15.01 3.41 5.35
N ALA A 12 -15.05 4.65 5.81
CA ALA A 12 -14.32 5.77 5.20
C ALA A 12 -12.80 5.70 5.51
N GLY A 13 -12.01 6.52 4.81
CA GLY A 13 -10.56 6.62 5.03
C GLY A 13 -9.80 5.35 4.65
N ALA A 14 -10.25 4.67 3.60
CA ALA A 14 -9.60 3.50 3.03
C ALA A 14 -8.75 3.89 1.82
N VAL A 15 -7.71 3.11 1.55
CA VAL A 15 -6.97 3.13 0.28
C VAL A 15 -7.34 1.86 -0.46
N ASP A 16 -7.78 2.00 -1.70
CA ASP A 16 -8.21 0.89 -2.54
C ASP A 16 -7.92 1.22 -4.01
N PHE A 17 -8.10 0.25 -4.89
CA PHE A 17 -7.91 0.39 -6.33
C PHE A 17 -9.14 -0.09 -7.10
N ALA A 18 -9.25 0.35 -8.35
CA ALA A 18 -10.33 -0.04 -9.24
C ALA A 18 -9.76 -0.76 -10.47
N LEU A 19 -10.40 -1.84 -10.89
CA LEU A 19 -10.11 -2.53 -12.14
C LEU A 19 -11.08 -2.06 -13.23
N GLY A 20 -10.54 -1.60 -14.36
CA GLY A 20 -11.35 -1.11 -15.48
C GLY A 20 -11.85 0.33 -15.31
N GLY A 21 -12.96 0.67 -15.97
CA GLY A 21 -13.66 1.95 -15.79
C GLY A 21 -12.94 3.21 -16.28
N GLY A 22 -11.81 3.09 -16.99
CA GLY A 22 -11.08 4.25 -17.53
C GLY A 22 -10.37 5.11 -16.46
N VAL A 23 -10.13 4.55 -15.27
CA VAL A 23 -9.42 5.25 -14.17
C VAL A 23 -7.93 5.40 -14.49
N ALA A 24 -7.33 4.39 -15.12
CA ALA A 24 -5.93 4.43 -15.54
C ALA A 24 -5.76 5.09 -16.92
N PRO A 25 -4.70 5.90 -17.13
CA PRO A 25 -3.67 6.29 -16.17
C PRO A 25 -4.14 7.40 -15.22
N GLY A 26 -3.60 7.43 -13.99
CA GLY A 26 -3.91 8.50 -13.04
C GLY A 26 -4.22 7.98 -11.64
N VAL A 27 -4.84 8.87 -10.85
CA VAL A 27 -5.31 8.60 -9.49
C VAL A 27 -6.68 9.24 -9.28
N PHE A 28 -7.42 8.74 -8.31
CA PHE A 28 -8.68 9.32 -7.88
C PHE A 28 -8.76 9.43 -6.36
N VAL A 29 -9.61 10.32 -5.89
CA VAL A 29 -10.05 10.39 -4.50
C VAL A 29 -11.57 10.51 -4.47
N VAL A 30 -12.21 9.79 -3.55
CA VAL A 30 -13.63 9.94 -3.28
C VAL A 30 -13.79 10.77 -2.03
N VAL A 31 -14.47 11.90 -2.17
CA VAL A 31 -14.68 12.88 -1.09
C VAL A 31 -16.16 13.02 -0.77
N THR A 32 -16.44 13.55 0.41
CA THR A 32 -17.79 13.87 0.88
C THR A 32 -17.75 15.14 1.72
N THR A 33 -18.91 15.66 2.07
CA THR A 33 -19.09 16.82 2.96
C THR A 33 -20.37 16.65 3.77
N ASP A 34 -20.56 17.48 4.79
CA ASP A 34 -21.83 17.62 5.53
C ASP A 34 -22.54 18.95 5.19
N ASP A 35 -21.91 19.79 4.37
CA ASP A 35 -22.46 21.09 3.97
C ASP A 35 -23.43 20.96 2.78
N ALA A 36 -24.70 21.27 3.02
CA ALA A 36 -25.77 21.19 2.02
C ALA A 36 -25.54 22.12 0.82
N THR A 37 -24.94 23.29 1.03
CA THR A 37 -24.65 24.23 -0.07
C THR A 37 -23.59 23.64 -1.00
N ILE A 38 -22.55 23.01 -0.43
CA ILE A 38 -21.54 22.32 -1.24
C ILE A 38 -22.16 21.14 -1.99
N HIS A 39 -23.08 20.38 -1.40
CA HIS A 39 -23.79 19.32 -2.11
C HIS A 39 -24.60 19.84 -3.32
N ASP A 40 -25.32 20.95 -3.15
CA ASP A 40 -26.07 21.62 -4.21
C ASP A 40 -25.14 22.09 -5.34
N ASP A 41 -24.00 22.70 -4.99
CA ASP A 41 -23.00 23.15 -5.96
C ASP A 41 -22.40 21.99 -6.75
N MET A 42 -22.01 20.90 -6.08
CA MET A 42 -21.45 19.71 -6.73
C MET A 42 -22.44 19.07 -7.72
N SER A 43 -23.73 19.02 -7.35
CA SER A 43 -24.79 18.54 -8.22
C SER A 43 -25.03 19.45 -9.42
N TYR A 44 -25.10 20.77 -9.17
CA TYR A 44 -25.24 21.79 -10.21
C TYR A 44 -24.11 21.71 -11.23
N LEU A 45 -22.87 21.54 -10.76
CA LEU A 45 -21.65 21.39 -11.57
C LEU A 45 -21.46 20.00 -12.19
N LYS A 46 -22.43 19.09 -12.03
CA LYS A 46 -22.44 17.74 -12.64
C LYS A 46 -21.34 16.80 -12.14
N LEU A 47 -20.87 17.00 -10.91
CA LEU A 47 -19.90 16.11 -10.25
C LEU A 47 -20.55 14.86 -9.62
N GLY A 48 -21.88 14.83 -9.56
CA GLY A 48 -22.65 13.69 -9.07
C GLY A 48 -23.85 14.12 -8.23
N THR A 49 -24.71 13.18 -7.87
CA THR A 49 -25.85 13.44 -6.96
C THR A 49 -25.45 13.43 -5.48
N GLY A 50 -24.20 13.10 -5.17
CA GLY A 50 -23.72 12.92 -3.80
C GLY A 50 -24.23 11.64 -3.14
N PRO A 51 -23.93 11.44 -1.85
CA PRO A 51 -23.12 12.31 -1.00
C PRO A 51 -21.60 12.16 -1.23
N ASN A 52 -21.21 11.19 -2.06
CA ASN A 52 -19.83 10.93 -2.42
C ASN A 52 -19.54 11.45 -3.84
N TYR A 53 -18.38 12.05 -4.03
CA TYR A 53 -17.94 12.64 -5.29
C TYR A 53 -16.55 12.14 -5.65
N ALA A 54 -16.36 11.70 -6.88
CA ALA A 54 -15.07 11.22 -7.36
C ALA A 54 -14.31 12.36 -8.07
N LEU A 55 -13.10 12.66 -7.58
CA LEU A 55 -12.19 13.61 -8.19
C LEU A 55 -11.05 12.84 -8.82
N HIS A 56 -10.81 13.08 -10.12
CA HIS A 56 -9.85 12.33 -10.90
C HIS A 56 -8.73 13.22 -11.42
N ARG A 57 -7.48 12.73 -11.30
CA ARG A 57 -6.33 13.23 -12.06
C ARG A 57 -5.95 12.16 -13.07
N ASN A 58 -6.45 12.29 -14.30
CA ASN A 58 -6.33 11.30 -15.39
C ASN A 58 -4.95 11.24 -16.05
N TYR A 59 -3.88 11.52 -15.30
CA TYR A 59 -2.51 11.39 -15.75
C TYR A 59 -1.57 11.31 -14.54
N HIS A 60 -0.45 10.64 -14.76
CA HIS A 60 0.76 10.71 -13.94
C HIS A 60 1.95 10.55 -14.90
N ILE A 61 3.00 11.34 -14.72
CA ILE A 61 4.17 11.34 -15.60
C ILE A 61 5.42 10.96 -14.79
N PRO A 62 5.67 9.66 -14.57
CA PRO A 62 6.69 9.16 -13.64
C PRO A 62 8.10 9.68 -13.90
N THR A 63 8.43 10.00 -15.15
CA THR A 63 9.77 10.46 -15.54
C THR A 63 10.01 11.94 -15.30
N MET A 64 8.96 12.76 -15.22
CA MET A 64 9.08 14.22 -15.06
C MET A 64 8.69 14.70 -13.67
N GLU A 65 7.67 14.09 -13.05
CA GLU A 65 7.16 14.53 -11.75
C GLU A 65 8.20 14.46 -10.60
N PRO A 66 9.13 13.47 -10.55
CA PRO A 66 10.19 13.47 -9.55
C PRO A 66 11.13 14.68 -9.62
N LEU A 67 11.35 15.25 -10.82
CA LEU A 67 12.18 16.46 -10.97
C LEU A 67 11.54 17.68 -10.29
N LEU A 68 10.20 17.74 -10.28
CA LEU A 68 9.47 18.78 -9.53
C LEU A 68 9.64 18.58 -8.03
N GLY A 69 9.65 17.34 -7.54
CA GLY A 69 9.95 17.02 -6.14
C GLY A 69 11.36 17.48 -5.73
N ALA A 70 12.37 17.19 -6.56
CA ALA A 70 13.74 17.66 -6.32
C ALA A 70 13.83 19.19 -6.30
N ALA A 71 13.19 19.86 -7.25
CA ALA A 71 13.14 21.32 -7.29
C ALA A 71 12.43 21.93 -6.08
N ARG A 72 11.36 21.29 -5.58
CA ARG A 72 10.66 21.73 -4.36
C ARG A 72 11.55 21.64 -3.12
N SER A 73 12.28 20.53 -2.99
CA SER A 73 13.21 20.32 -1.88
C SER A 73 14.29 21.40 -1.85
N GLU A 74 14.94 21.65 -2.98
CA GLU A 74 16.03 22.61 -3.06
C GLU A 74 15.56 24.08 -2.96
N LEU A 75 14.50 24.45 -3.69
CA LEU A 75 14.09 25.85 -3.81
C LEU A 75 13.21 26.32 -2.64
N TYR A 76 12.46 25.41 -2.03
CA TYR A 76 11.46 25.75 -1.01
C TYR A 76 11.67 25.02 0.32
N GLY A 77 12.65 24.10 0.43
CA GLY A 77 12.86 23.31 1.64
C GLY A 77 11.68 22.37 1.95
N ASP A 78 10.98 21.89 0.92
CA ASP A 78 9.73 21.13 1.04
C ASP A 78 9.79 19.79 0.28
N ALA A 79 9.08 18.78 0.78
CA ALA A 79 9.02 17.44 0.21
C ALA A 79 7.65 17.16 -0.43
N ALA A 80 7.66 16.43 -1.56
CA ALA A 80 6.41 16.05 -2.21
C ALA A 80 5.61 14.98 -1.44
N LEU A 81 6.31 14.13 -0.69
CA LEU A 81 5.75 13.07 0.15
C LEU A 81 6.76 12.69 1.24
N VAL A 82 6.31 12.57 2.48
CA VAL A 82 7.10 12.11 3.63
C VAL A 82 6.28 11.05 4.36
N PRO A 83 6.84 9.86 4.63
CA PRO A 83 6.13 8.84 5.42
C PRO A 83 6.05 9.25 6.90
N GLU A 84 4.96 8.86 7.55
CA GLU A 84 4.77 8.98 9.00
C GLU A 84 4.89 7.58 9.66
N GLU A 85 4.28 7.40 10.83
CA GLU A 85 4.14 6.10 11.47
C GLU A 85 3.46 5.09 10.52
N PRO A 86 4.02 3.88 10.34
CA PRO A 86 3.41 2.87 9.47
C PRO A 86 2.04 2.44 9.99
N VAL A 87 1.02 2.59 9.15
CA VAL A 87 -0.33 2.05 9.39
C VAL A 87 -0.65 0.84 8.49
N VAL A 88 0.21 0.58 7.51
CA VAL A 88 0.12 -0.53 6.55
C VAL A 88 1.53 -1.08 6.33
N ASP A 89 1.63 -2.40 6.20
CA ASP A 89 2.82 -3.10 5.73
C ASP A 89 2.50 -3.84 4.40
N THR A 90 3.53 -4.12 3.61
CA THR A 90 3.40 -4.98 2.43
C THR A 90 3.96 -6.36 2.76
N VAL A 91 3.09 -7.25 3.20
CA VAL A 91 3.43 -8.60 3.65
C VAL A 91 3.69 -9.54 2.48
N THR A 92 4.39 -10.64 2.75
CA THR A 92 4.74 -11.65 1.74
C THR A 92 3.66 -12.73 1.67
N VAL A 93 3.22 -13.08 0.47
CA VAL A 93 2.28 -14.18 0.23
C VAL A 93 2.84 -15.13 -0.83
N ALA A 94 2.73 -16.44 -0.58
CA ALA A 94 3.15 -17.48 -1.50
C ALA A 94 2.28 -17.50 -2.78
N LYS A 95 2.91 -17.59 -3.96
CA LYS A 95 2.22 -17.71 -5.27
C LYS A 95 1.85 -19.14 -5.64
N ARG A 96 2.43 -20.10 -4.93
CA ARG A 96 2.30 -21.55 -5.12
C ARG A 96 2.79 -22.22 -3.85
N ASP A 97 2.63 -23.53 -3.75
CA ASP A 97 3.26 -24.32 -2.71
C ASP A 97 4.80 -24.16 -2.77
N LEU A 98 5.39 -23.88 -1.61
CA LEU A 98 6.82 -23.71 -1.38
C LEU A 98 7.29 -24.74 -0.36
N ALA A 99 8.41 -25.40 -0.63
CA ALA A 99 8.94 -26.41 0.27
C ALA A 99 10.03 -25.83 1.20
N ALA A 100 10.20 -26.42 2.38
CA ALA A 100 11.31 -26.13 3.27
C ALA A 100 12.66 -26.31 2.53
N GLY A 101 13.56 -25.35 2.70
CA GLY A 101 14.86 -25.28 2.02
C GLY A 101 14.81 -24.64 0.63
N GLU A 102 13.63 -24.29 0.11
CA GLU A 102 13.51 -23.54 -1.13
C GLU A 102 13.90 -22.06 -0.95
N ALA A 103 14.53 -21.46 -1.97
CA ALA A 103 14.88 -20.05 -1.96
C ALA A 103 13.80 -19.19 -2.61
N ILE A 104 13.49 -18.05 -1.99
CA ILE A 104 12.55 -17.05 -2.52
C ILE A 104 13.26 -16.20 -3.58
N ASP A 105 12.67 -16.14 -4.78
CA ASP A 105 13.22 -15.43 -5.95
C ASP A 105 12.89 -13.92 -5.99
N GLY A 106 12.10 -13.44 -5.03
CA GLY A 106 11.82 -12.01 -4.83
C GLY A 106 10.64 -11.46 -5.62
N ILE A 107 10.47 -10.13 -5.56
CA ILE A 107 9.34 -9.43 -6.19
C ILE A 107 9.43 -9.53 -7.72
N GLY A 108 8.31 -9.87 -8.35
CA GLY A 108 8.25 -10.08 -9.81
C GLY A 108 8.68 -11.48 -10.25
N GLY A 109 9.17 -12.32 -9.34
CA GLY A 109 9.48 -13.72 -9.56
C GLY A 109 8.26 -14.65 -9.52
N SER A 110 8.52 -15.93 -9.32
CA SER A 110 7.55 -17.03 -9.33
C SER A 110 7.14 -17.51 -7.94
N THR A 111 7.87 -17.13 -6.88
CA THR A 111 7.67 -17.67 -5.53
C THR A 111 6.64 -16.88 -4.72
N VAL A 112 6.73 -15.55 -4.72
CA VAL A 112 5.94 -14.70 -3.82
C VAL A 112 5.41 -13.42 -4.48
N TYR A 113 4.40 -12.80 -3.87
CA TYR A 113 3.96 -11.43 -4.14
C TYR A 113 3.76 -10.65 -2.84
N GLY A 114 3.70 -9.33 -2.95
CA GLY A 114 3.36 -8.44 -1.84
C GLY A 114 1.86 -8.20 -1.75
N LEU A 115 1.32 -8.19 -0.54
CA LEU A 115 -0.06 -7.81 -0.25
C LEU A 115 -0.08 -6.74 0.84
N ALA A 116 -0.92 -5.71 0.68
CA ALA A 116 -1.08 -4.69 1.70
C ALA A 116 -1.90 -5.25 2.88
N GLU A 117 -1.38 -5.11 4.10
CA GLU A 117 -2.04 -5.48 5.35
C GLU A 117 -1.86 -4.34 6.37
N ASN A 118 -2.79 -4.20 7.31
CA ASN A 118 -2.66 -3.24 8.40
C ASN A 118 -1.42 -3.58 9.24
N ALA A 119 -0.65 -2.56 9.61
CA ALA A 119 0.63 -2.76 10.29
C ALA A 119 0.48 -3.49 11.64
N ASP A 120 -0.61 -3.24 12.37
CA ASP A 120 -0.92 -3.92 13.63
C ASP A 120 -1.16 -5.42 13.46
N THR A 121 -1.86 -5.82 12.39
CA THR A 121 -2.05 -7.22 12.01
C THR A 121 -0.72 -7.85 11.59
N ALA A 122 0.07 -7.17 10.75
CA ALA A 122 1.37 -7.68 10.31
C ALA A 122 2.30 -7.99 11.49
N VAL A 123 2.36 -7.09 12.48
CA VAL A 123 3.14 -7.29 13.72
C VAL A 123 2.57 -8.43 14.55
N ARG A 124 1.25 -8.42 14.81
CA ARG A 124 0.57 -9.43 15.64
C ARG A 124 0.70 -10.84 15.08
N GLU A 125 0.71 -10.98 13.76
CA GLU A 125 0.81 -12.25 13.04
C GLU A 125 2.24 -12.57 12.60
N ASN A 126 3.22 -11.77 13.00
CA ASN A 126 4.64 -11.95 12.69
C ASN A 126 4.92 -12.04 11.17
N LEU A 127 4.15 -11.31 10.35
CA LEU A 127 4.23 -11.38 8.89
C LEU A 127 5.49 -10.69 8.38
N VAL A 128 6.23 -11.35 7.48
CA VAL A 128 7.48 -10.79 6.96
C VAL A 128 7.21 -9.85 5.76
N PRO A 129 7.75 -8.61 5.76
CA PRO A 129 7.62 -7.71 4.62
C PRO A 129 8.28 -8.26 3.35
N VAL A 130 7.61 -8.14 2.21
CA VAL A 130 8.07 -8.69 0.91
C VAL A 130 9.41 -8.10 0.44
N GLY A 131 9.77 -6.90 0.92
CA GLY A 131 11.07 -6.30 0.64
C GLY A 131 12.26 -7.00 1.29
N LEU A 132 12.03 -7.89 2.26
CA LEU A 132 13.11 -8.56 3.01
C LEU A 132 13.38 -10.00 2.55
N VAL A 133 12.46 -10.60 1.80
CA VAL A 133 12.49 -12.05 1.52
C VAL A 133 13.28 -12.44 0.28
N GLU A 134 13.79 -11.49 -0.51
CA GLU A 134 14.58 -11.82 -1.70
C GLU A 134 15.87 -12.57 -1.29
N GLY A 135 16.02 -13.80 -1.81
CA GLY A 135 17.13 -14.69 -1.46
C GLY A 135 17.01 -15.32 -0.06
N ALA A 136 15.91 -15.13 0.65
CA ALA A 136 15.62 -15.86 1.88
C ALA A 136 15.35 -17.34 1.58
N THR A 137 15.62 -18.22 2.54
CA THR A 137 15.38 -19.67 2.42
C THR A 137 14.24 -20.08 3.34
N LEU A 138 13.27 -20.84 2.84
CA LEU A 138 12.16 -21.37 3.63
C LEU A 138 12.68 -22.33 4.72
N THR A 139 12.16 -22.21 5.93
CA THR A 139 12.44 -23.12 7.06
C THR A 139 11.33 -24.16 7.25
N SER A 140 10.14 -23.89 6.70
CA SER A 140 8.92 -24.70 6.72
C SER A 140 8.30 -24.80 5.31
N ASP A 141 7.40 -25.76 5.11
CA ASP A 141 6.56 -25.80 3.92
C ASP A 141 5.47 -24.72 4.05
N VAL A 142 5.12 -24.03 2.95
CA VAL A 142 4.09 -22.98 2.90
C VAL A 142 3.18 -23.21 1.70
N ASP A 143 1.87 -23.20 1.91
CA ASP A 143 0.88 -23.48 0.87
C ASP A 143 0.62 -22.26 -0.03
N GLU A 144 0.15 -22.48 -1.26
CA GLU A 144 -0.29 -21.40 -2.15
C GLU A 144 -1.28 -20.45 -1.48
N GLY A 145 -1.00 -19.15 -1.53
CA GLY A 145 -1.86 -18.10 -0.99
C GLY A 145 -1.70 -17.85 0.52
N GLU A 146 -0.83 -18.61 1.21
CA GLU A 146 -0.55 -18.39 2.62
C GLU A 146 0.44 -17.21 2.82
N PRO A 147 0.21 -16.34 3.82
CA PRO A 147 1.17 -15.32 4.20
C PRO A 147 2.38 -15.94 4.88
N ILE A 148 3.58 -15.45 4.55
CA ILE A 148 4.84 -15.93 5.12
C ILE A 148 5.17 -15.11 6.36
N THR A 149 5.59 -15.78 7.44
CA THR A 149 6.03 -15.15 8.69
C THR A 149 7.56 -15.05 8.78
N TYR A 150 8.07 -14.30 9.76
CA TYR A 150 9.50 -14.30 10.07
C TYR A 150 10.02 -15.67 10.54
N ASP A 151 9.15 -16.56 11.04
CA ASP A 151 9.54 -17.89 11.51
C ASP A 151 9.69 -18.89 10.36
N ASP A 152 9.02 -18.63 9.23
CA ASP A 152 9.02 -19.50 8.03
C ASP A 152 10.23 -19.30 7.13
N VAL A 153 11.08 -18.30 7.40
CA VAL A 153 12.21 -17.96 6.52
C VAL A 153 13.49 -17.60 7.26
N GLU A 154 14.61 -18.07 6.73
CA GLU A 154 15.94 -17.55 7.07
C GLU A 154 16.26 -16.35 6.17
N LEU A 155 16.16 -15.15 6.74
CA LEU A 155 16.39 -13.88 6.05
C LEU A 155 17.88 -13.54 5.87
N GLN A 156 18.16 -12.83 4.78
CA GLN A 156 19.46 -12.21 4.55
C GLN A 156 19.66 -11.02 5.50
N ARG A 157 20.63 -11.12 6.42
CA ARG A 157 20.92 -10.07 7.42
C ARG A 157 21.77 -8.92 6.86
N GLY A 158 21.25 -8.26 5.83
CA GLY A 158 21.87 -7.10 5.20
C GLY A 158 21.47 -5.75 5.80
N GLU A 159 21.86 -4.67 5.13
CA GLU A 159 21.56 -3.29 5.55
C GLU A 159 20.05 -3.02 5.65
N LEU A 160 19.26 -3.48 4.67
CA LEU A 160 17.82 -3.27 4.68
C LEU A 160 17.14 -3.93 5.88
N PHE A 161 17.57 -5.14 6.24
CA PHE A 161 17.10 -5.83 7.44
C PHE A 161 17.44 -5.03 8.70
N HIS A 162 18.67 -4.52 8.80
CA HIS A 162 19.08 -3.67 9.92
C HIS A 162 18.23 -2.38 10.03
N LEU A 163 17.99 -1.70 8.91
CA LEU A 163 17.15 -0.50 8.87
C LEU A 163 15.71 -0.78 9.28
N ARG A 164 15.14 -1.93 8.88
CA ARG A 164 13.82 -2.36 9.35
C ARG A 164 13.79 -2.55 10.87
N GLN A 165 14.79 -3.20 11.44
CA GLN A 165 14.87 -3.38 12.90
C GLN A 165 14.95 -2.04 13.65
N LEU A 166 15.66 -1.05 13.10
CA LEU A 166 15.69 0.31 13.66
C LEU A 166 14.33 0.99 13.56
N GLN A 167 13.61 0.81 12.46
CA GLN A 167 12.26 1.35 12.27
C GLN A 167 11.28 0.74 13.29
N GLU A 168 11.27 -0.58 13.45
CA GLU A 168 10.42 -1.28 14.42
C GLU A 168 10.72 -0.80 15.85
N SER A 169 12.01 -0.71 16.21
CA SER A 169 12.44 -0.20 17.52
C SER A 169 12.03 1.26 17.76
N HIS A 170 11.98 2.09 16.71
CA HIS A 170 11.60 3.49 16.81
C HIS A 170 10.10 3.68 17.10
N PHE A 171 9.25 2.89 16.43
CA PHE A 171 7.80 3.01 16.54
C PHE A 171 7.17 2.16 17.66
N GLN A 172 7.97 1.40 18.43
CA GLN A 172 7.48 0.51 19.50
C GLN A 172 6.42 -0.50 19.04
N ALA A 173 6.58 -0.99 17.81
CA ALA A 173 5.82 -2.12 17.29
C ALA A 173 6.41 -3.45 17.79
#